data_AF-A0A9P7D6U3-F1
#
_entry.id   AF-A0A9P7D6U3-F1
#
_cell.length_a   1.000
_cell.length_b   1.000
_cell.length_c   1.000
_cell.angle_alpha   90.00
_cell.angle_beta   90.00
_cell.angle_gamma   90.00
#
_symmetry.space_group_name_H-M   'P 1'
#
loop_
_entity.id
_entity.type
_entity.pdbx_description
1 polymer ?
#
loop_
_entity_poly.entity_id
_entity_poly.type
_entity_poly.pdbx_seq_one_letter_code
_entity_poly.pdbx_strand_id
1 'polypeptide(L)'
;MPIHQAFHRDMRIVALFDDINTRRDYYEVINNTPTRESFPKVIERIKTLQQRSSIFPDGAALTVSYQGTNFELETLYDLVGWIFSVTGKTPDDANAANYYYPLVILYSQWCRTLCAKKEKEPQMVQITWFPQESAKRVCLGSNLDRPKGPRKEAARIKRFDMLLKDGLAKADEKQKRYTGDGGQLIGHCAETFPMLFVKSLGNKVTLKDVKGVAVKPFEALADGLADKFAVPNTDTLRTTLLEDPCDNCKVVLPRLGTNINLNNFSIYNL
;
A
#
# COMPACT_ATOMS: atom_id res chain seq x y z
N MET A 1 -19.14 -13.00 2.86
CA MET A 1 -19.35 -12.50 1.48
C MET A 1 -18.00 -12.49 0.79
N PRO A 2 -17.83 -13.14 -0.37
CA PRO A 2 -16.56 -13.13 -1.10
C PRO A 2 -16.15 -11.70 -1.46
N ILE A 3 -14.86 -11.35 -1.33
CA ILE A 3 -14.32 -10.02 -1.62
C ILE A 3 -14.72 -9.53 -3.03
N HIS A 4 -14.79 -10.43 -4.01
CA HIS A 4 -15.18 -10.07 -5.38
C HIS A 4 -16.65 -9.62 -5.51
N GLN A 5 -17.57 -10.12 -4.67
CA GLN A 5 -18.99 -9.74 -4.72
C GLN A 5 -19.28 -8.40 -4.04
N ALA A 6 -18.39 -7.95 -3.15
CA ALA A 6 -18.62 -6.78 -2.32
C ALA A 6 -18.44 -5.43 -3.06
N PHE A 7 -17.72 -5.40 -4.19
CA PHE A 7 -17.13 -4.14 -4.66
C PHE A 7 -17.35 -3.77 -6.14
N HIS A 8 -18.33 -4.37 -6.81
CA HIS A 8 -18.62 -4.14 -8.24
C HIS A 8 -19.26 -2.78 -8.64
N ARG A 9 -19.20 -1.70 -7.84
CA ARG A 9 -19.73 -0.39 -8.29
C ARG A 9 -18.90 0.81 -7.82
N ASP A 10 -18.33 1.52 -8.79
CA ASP A 10 -17.48 2.72 -8.63
C ASP A 10 -18.08 3.84 -7.76
N MET A 11 -19.40 4.01 -7.76
CA MET A 11 -20.08 5.04 -6.97
C MET A 11 -20.27 4.68 -5.49
N ARG A 12 -19.87 3.48 -5.04
CA ARG A 12 -20.06 3.03 -3.65
C ARG A 12 -18.79 2.98 -2.81
N ILE A 13 -17.62 3.30 -3.35
CA ILE A 13 -16.35 3.26 -2.60
C ILE A 13 -16.40 4.20 -1.39
N VAL A 14 -16.80 5.46 -1.60
CA VAL A 14 -16.92 6.44 -0.51
C VAL A 14 -18.04 6.05 0.47
N ALA A 15 -19.17 5.55 -0.04
CA ALA A 15 -20.27 5.09 0.81
C ALA A 15 -19.84 3.90 1.71
N LEU A 16 -18.98 3.02 1.20
CA LEU A 16 -18.38 1.95 1.99
C LEU A 16 -17.45 2.50 3.08
N PHE A 17 -16.63 3.51 2.77
CA PHE A 17 -15.80 4.14 3.79
C PHE A 17 -16.63 4.81 4.88
N ASP A 18 -17.69 5.52 4.50
CA ASP A 18 -18.65 6.08 5.44
C ASP A 18 -19.28 4.99 6.31
N ASP A 19 -19.68 3.88 5.70
CA ASP A 19 -20.25 2.74 6.39
C ASP A 19 -19.26 2.12 7.41
N ILE A 20 -18.01 1.89 7.02
CA ILE A 20 -16.94 1.44 7.94
C ILE A 20 -16.79 2.45 9.09
N ASN A 21 -16.83 3.75 8.80
CA ASN A 21 -16.73 4.79 9.81
C ASN A 21 -17.90 4.79 10.81
N THR A 22 -19.11 4.49 10.35
CA THR A 22 -20.28 4.33 11.23
C THR A 22 -20.21 3.05 12.06
N ARG A 23 -19.51 2.01 11.56
CA ARG A 23 -19.40 0.69 12.18
C ARG A 23 -18.01 0.39 12.75
N ARG A 24 -17.25 1.40 13.18
CA ARG A 24 -15.86 1.25 13.65
C ARG A 24 -15.69 0.23 14.78
N ASP A 25 -16.69 0.07 15.63
CA ASP A 25 -16.64 -0.87 16.77
C ASP A 25 -16.55 -2.34 16.33
N TYR A 26 -16.94 -2.65 15.09
CA TYR A 26 -16.80 -3.99 14.50
C TYR A 26 -15.38 -4.29 13.99
N TYR A 27 -14.49 -3.29 13.97
CA TYR A 27 -13.13 -3.41 13.45
C TYR A 27 -12.13 -3.23 14.57
N GLU A 28 -11.70 -4.35 15.18
CA GLU A 28 -10.78 -4.36 16.34
C GLU A 28 -9.53 -3.47 16.18
N VAL A 29 -9.01 -3.35 14.95
CA VAL A 29 -7.80 -2.57 14.66
C VAL A 29 -8.03 -1.06 14.73
N ILE A 30 -9.26 -0.60 14.49
CA ILE A 30 -9.65 0.81 14.59
C ILE A 30 -9.88 1.21 16.07
N ASN A 31 -9.85 0.25 17.01
CA ASN A 31 -10.21 0.51 18.40
C ASN A 31 -9.12 1.21 19.23
N ASN A 32 -7.88 1.38 18.75
CA ASN A 32 -6.94 2.27 19.45
C ASN A 32 -7.34 3.74 19.18
N THR A 33 -7.38 4.53 20.26
CA THR A 33 -7.86 5.92 20.25
C THR A 33 -7.28 6.78 19.11
N PRO A 34 -5.96 6.80 18.86
CA PRO A 34 -5.40 7.67 17.84
C PRO A 34 -5.87 7.32 16.41
N THR A 35 -5.96 6.04 16.09
CA THR A 35 -6.43 5.57 14.77
C THR A 35 -7.92 5.86 14.61
N ARG A 36 -8.71 5.66 15.67
CA ARG A 36 -10.14 6.00 15.69
C ARG A 36 -10.38 7.48 15.42
N GLU A 37 -9.57 8.37 15.99
CA GLU A 37 -9.65 9.83 15.78
C GLU A 37 -9.21 10.26 14.37
N SER A 38 -8.21 9.58 13.80
CA SER A 38 -7.74 9.85 12.44
C SER A 38 -8.69 9.37 11.35
N PHE A 39 -9.42 8.27 11.58
CA PHE A 39 -10.21 7.60 10.54
C PHE A 39 -11.22 8.51 9.80
N PRO A 40 -12.06 9.32 10.48
CA PRO A 40 -12.99 10.23 9.79
C PRO A 40 -12.26 11.28 8.93
N LYS A 41 -11.11 11.77 9.41
CA LYS A 41 -10.29 12.78 8.71
C LYS A 41 -9.70 12.21 7.42
N VAL A 42 -9.33 10.93 7.43
CA VAL A 42 -8.84 10.22 6.23
C VAL A 42 -9.95 10.14 5.18
N ILE A 43 -11.18 9.78 5.58
CA ILE A 43 -12.32 9.67 4.66
C ILE A 43 -12.68 11.03 4.07
N GLU A 44 -12.76 12.07 4.90
CA GLU A 44 -13.01 13.43 4.44
C GLU A 44 -11.95 13.90 3.43
N ARG A 45 -10.68 13.55 3.68
CA ARG A 45 -9.59 13.86 2.75
C ARG A 45 -9.75 13.12 1.42
N ILE A 46 -10.13 11.84 1.43
CA ILE A 46 -10.42 11.07 0.21
C ILE A 46 -11.56 11.74 -0.58
N LYS A 47 -12.68 12.09 0.08
CA LYS A 47 -13.82 12.78 -0.55
C LYS A 47 -13.39 14.07 -1.24
N THR A 48 -12.60 14.89 -0.55
CA THR A 48 -12.08 16.16 -1.08
C THR A 48 -11.20 15.94 -2.31
N LEU A 49 -10.29 14.96 -2.24
CA LEU A 49 -9.38 14.64 -3.34
C LEU A 49 -10.12 14.10 -4.57
N GLN A 50 -11.10 13.22 -4.36
CA GLN A 50 -11.94 12.66 -5.41
C GLN A 50 -12.73 13.77 -6.13
N GLN A 51 -13.41 14.65 -5.38
CA GLN A 51 -14.19 15.76 -5.96
C GLN A 51 -13.34 16.69 -6.81
N ARG A 52 -12.07 16.90 -6.42
CA ARG A 52 -11.10 17.72 -7.17
C ARG A 52 -10.38 16.95 -8.26
N SER A 53 -10.61 15.64 -8.38
CA SER A 53 -9.82 14.73 -9.22
C SER A 53 -8.31 14.91 -9.00
N SER A 54 -7.87 15.10 -7.76
CA SER A 54 -6.46 15.29 -7.38
C SER A 54 -5.96 14.07 -6.61
N ILE A 55 -4.67 13.78 -6.72
CA ILE A 55 -4.04 12.76 -5.88
C ILE A 55 -3.28 13.34 -4.70
N PHE A 56 -2.88 14.60 -4.78
CA PHE A 56 -2.14 15.28 -3.73
C PHE A 56 -3.08 16.25 -3.02
N PRO A 57 -3.09 16.27 -1.68
CA PRO A 57 -3.83 17.27 -0.94
C PRO A 57 -3.26 18.67 -1.21
N ASP A 58 -4.12 19.67 -1.01
CA ASP A 58 -3.67 21.04 -0.90
C ASP A 58 -3.26 21.29 0.56
N GLY A 59 -2.04 21.79 0.76
CA GLY A 59 -1.46 21.99 2.08
C GLY A 59 -0.69 20.77 2.62
N ALA A 60 -0.62 20.69 3.95
CA ALA A 60 0.12 19.63 4.62
C ALA A 60 -0.54 18.26 4.44
N ALA A 61 0.30 17.23 4.52
CA ALA A 61 -0.17 15.86 4.55
C ALA A 61 -0.98 15.57 5.80
N LEU A 62 -1.84 14.56 5.71
CA LEU A 62 -2.59 14.12 6.86
C LEU A 62 -1.71 13.20 7.69
N THR A 63 -1.28 13.67 8.86
CA THR A 63 -0.62 12.81 9.83
C THR A 63 -1.66 11.93 10.53
N VAL A 64 -1.45 10.62 10.48
CA VAL A 64 -2.25 9.63 11.21
C VAL A 64 -1.35 8.84 12.14
N SER A 65 -1.86 8.48 13.31
CA SER A 65 -1.11 7.67 14.27
C SER A 65 -1.63 6.24 14.26
N TYR A 66 -0.70 5.29 14.18
CA TYR A 66 -0.99 3.86 14.30
C TYR A 66 0.10 3.19 15.11
N GLN A 67 -0.28 2.51 16.20
CA GLN A 67 0.62 1.75 17.09
C GLN A 67 1.86 2.54 17.55
N GLY A 68 1.73 3.86 17.77
CA GLY A 68 2.82 4.73 18.23
C GLY A 68 3.67 5.34 17.12
N THR A 69 3.44 4.98 15.85
CA THR A 69 4.10 5.59 14.68
C THR A 69 3.15 6.58 14.01
N ASN A 70 3.69 7.75 13.67
CA ASN A 70 3.01 8.75 12.86
C ASN A 70 3.33 8.52 11.39
N PHE A 71 2.29 8.34 10.60
CA PHE A 71 2.35 8.18 9.15
C PHE A 71 1.87 9.47 8.51
N GLU A 72 2.69 10.03 7.61
CA GLU A 72 2.31 11.20 6.81
C GLU A 72 1.67 10.73 5.51
N LEU A 73 0.33 10.73 5.42
CA LEU A 73 -0.39 10.28 4.23
C LEU A 73 -0.37 11.38 3.16
N GLU A 74 0.53 11.23 2.19
CA GLU A 74 0.85 12.24 1.17
C GLU A 74 -0.06 12.19 -0.05
N THR A 75 -0.62 11.03 -0.35
CA THR A 75 -1.40 10.80 -1.56
C THR A 75 -2.76 10.17 -1.28
N LEU A 76 -3.67 10.30 -2.23
CA LEU A 76 -4.91 9.52 -2.30
C LEU A 76 -4.65 8.02 -2.12
N TYR A 77 -3.55 7.51 -2.67
CA TYR A 77 -3.18 6.10 -2.57
C TYR A 77 -2.78 5.73 -1.14
N ASP A 78 -2.03 6.59 -0.47
CA ASP A 78 -1.66 6.39 0.95
C ASP A 78 -2.89 6.38 1.84
N LEU A 79 -3.85 7.27 1.58
CA LEU A 79 -5.12 7.33 2.33
C LEU A 79 -5.94 6.04 2.16
N VAL A 80 -6.11 5.59 0.92
CA VAL A 80 -6.86 4.36 0.62
C VAL A 80 -6.14 3.14 1.18
N GLY A 81 -4.83 3.02 0.92
CA GLY A 81 -4.00 1.94 1.41
C GLY A 81 -4.02 1.85 2.93
N TRP A 82 -3.93 2.99 3.62
CA TRP A 82 -4.02 3.04 5.08
C TRP A 82 -5.37 2.53 5.59
N ILE A 83 -6.50 2.91 4.96
CA ILE A 83 -7.82 2.37 5.36
C ILE A 83 -7.79 0.85 5.33
N PHE A 84 -7.37 0.24 4.22
CA PHE A 84 -7.28 -1.21 4.11
C PHE A 84 -6.36 -1.86 5.16
N SER A 85 -5.23 -1.21 5.46
CA SER A 85 -4.26 -1.69 6.44
C SER A 85 -4.79 -1.66 7.88
N VAL A 86 -5.73 -0.76 8.18
CA VAL A 86 -6.33 -0.63 9.53
C VAL A 86 -7.75 -1.19 9.62
N THR A 87 -8.32 -1.70 8.52
CA THR A 87 -9.63 -2.36 8.53
C THR A 87 -9.48 -3.87 8.73
N GLY A 88 -9.51 -4.29 10.00
CA GLY A 88 -9.80 -5.67 10.38
C GLY A 88 -8.66 -6.68 10.23
N LYS A 89 -8.96 -7.93 10.62
CA LYS A 89 -8.09 -9.10 10.46
C LYS A 89 -8.32 -9.71 9.09
N THR A 90 -7.27 -10.31 8.54
CA THR A 90 -7.40 -11.18 7.36
C THR A 90 -8.12 -12.48 7.76
N PRO A 91 -8.97 -13.07 6.90
CA PRO A 91 -9.59 -14.38 7.14
C PRO A 91 -8.57 -15.48 7.43
N ASP A 92 -8.95 -16.47 8.23
CA ASP A 92 -8.04 -17.54 8.66
C ASP A 92 -7.55 -18.40 7.49
N ASP A 93 -8.40 -18.62 6.48
CA ASP A 93 -8.14 -19.38 5.26
C ASP A 93 -7.50 -18.55 4.12
N ALA A 94 -7.14 -17.30 4.40
CA ALA A 94 -6.56 -16.42 3.40
C ALA A 94 -5.19 -16.90 2.90
N ASN A 95 -5.06 -16.92 1.58
CA ASN A 95 -3.87 -17.22 0.82
C ASN A 95 -3.73 -16.25 -0.37
N ALA A 96 -2.66 -16.42 -1.16
CA ALA A 96 -2.37 -15.55 -2.29
C ALA A 96 -3.52 -15.54 -3.31
N ALA A 97 -4.07 -16.72 -3.63
CA ALA A 97 -5.09 -16.90 -4.65
C ALA A 97 -6.49 -16.41 -4.26
N ASN A 98 -6.90 -16.58 -2.99
CA ASN A 98 -8.26 -16.27 -2.57
C ASN A 98 -8.43 -14.90 -1.88
N TYR A 99 -7.34 -14.27 -1.45
CA TYR A 99 -7.41 -13.03 -0.67
C TYR A 99 -6.37 -11.99 -1.07
N TYR A 100 -5.06 -12.29 -0.96
CA TYR A 100 -4.04 -11.24 -1.08
C TYR A 100 -3.92 -10.67 -2.49
N TYR A 101 -3.84 -11.53 -3.51
CA TYR A 101 -3.80 -11.08 -4.90
C TYR A 101 -5.12 -10.40 -5.32
N PRO A 102 -6.31 -10.99 -5.05
CA PRO A 102 -7.56 -10.28 -5.31
C PRO A 102 -7.67 -8.91 -4.63
N LEU A 103 -7.16 -8.77 -3.41
CA LEU A 103 -7.21 -7.52 -2.65
C LEU A 103 -6.32 -6.42 -3.25
N VAL A 104 -5.12 -6.75 -3.73
CA VAL A 104 -4.25 -5.74 -4.37
C VAL A 104 -4.78 -5.32 -5.75
N ILE A 105 -5.47 -6.22 -6.45
CA ILE A 105 -6.19 -5.90 -7.68
C ILE A 105 -7.38 -4.98 -7.39
N LEU A 106 -8.15 -5.26 -6.35
CA LEU A 106 -9.22 -4.38 -5.90
C LEU A 106 -8.70 -2.99 -5.52
N TYR A 107 -7.60 -2.94 -4.77
CA TYR A 107 -6.94 -1.68 -4.42
C TYR A 107 -6.50 -0.90 -5.66
N SER A 108 -5.95 -1.59 -6.66
CA SER A 108 -5.61 -0.99 -7.96
C SER A 108 -6.83 -0.36 -8.63
N GLN A 109 -7.97 -1.07 -8.64
CA GLN A 109 -9.22 -0.57 -9.21
C GLN A 109 -9.69 0.67 -8.48
N TRP A 110 -9.66 0.69 -7.15
CA TRP A 110 -10.10 1.84 -6.37
C TRP A 110 -9.21 3.05 -6.56
N CYS A 111 -7.89 2.86 -6.62
CA CYS A 111 -6.96 3.94 -6.95
C CYS A 111 -7.29 4.55 -8.31
N ARG A 112 -7.57 3.73 -9.33
CA ARG A 112 -8.00 4.16 -10.67
C ARG A 112 -9.33 4.91 -10.65
N THR A 113 -10.35 4.35 -9.98
CA THR A 113 -11.68 4.97 -9.90
C THR A 113 -11.62 6.32 -9.18
N LEU A 114 -10.88 6.43 -8.08
CA LEU A 114 -10.81 7.64 -7.27
C LEU A 114 -9.93 8.74 -7.89
N CYS A 115 -8.88 8.39 -8.64
CA CYS A 115 -8.02 9.41 -9.28
C CYS A 115 -8.68 10.06 -10.51
N ALA A 116 -9.78 9.47 -11.02
CA ALA A 116 -10.62 9.91 -12.15
C ALA A 116 -9.92 10.04 -13.51
N LYS A 117 -8.58 10.05 -13.54
CA LYS A 117 -7.75 10.26 -14.73
C LYS A 117 -6.62 9.23 -14.82
N LYS A 118 -6.47 8.61 -15.98
CA LYS A 118 -5.51 7.52 -16.23
C LYS A 118 -4.06 7.93 -16.03
N GLU A 119 -3.71 9.17 -16.35
CA GLU A 119 -2.36 9.72 -16.17
C GLU A 119 -2.00 9.96 -14.70
N LYS A 120 -2.97 9.85 -13.79
CA LYS A 120 -2.73 9.97 -12.35
C LYS A 120 -2.52 8.61 -11.69
N GLU A 121 -3.02 7.53 -12.29
CA GLU A 121 -2.96 6.17 -11.75
C GLU A 121 -1.56 5.77 -11.27
N PRO A 122 -1.46 5.03 -10.16
CA PRO A 122 -0.18 4.51 -9.72
C PRO A 122 0.39 3.55 -10.76
N GLN A 123 1.71 3.58 -10.94
CA GLN A 123 2.37 2.66 -11.87
C GLN A 123 2.70 1.32 -11.21
N MET A 124 2.78 1.32 -9.88
CA MET A 124 2.99 0.14 -9.06
C MET A 124 2.17 0.27 -7.80
N VAL A 125 1.42 -0.77 -7.47
CA VAL A 125 0.86 -0.97 -6.13
C VAL A 125 1.49 -2.19 -5.50
N GLN A 126 1.40 -2.30 -4.18
CA GLN A 126 1.98 -3.42 -3.46
C GLN A 126 1.08 -3.82 -2.31
N ILE A 127 1.02 -5.13 -2.05
CA ILE A 127 0.46 -5.69 -0.84
C ILE A 127 1.53 -6.45 -0.08
N THR A 128 1.66 -6.16 1.21
CA THR A 128 2.45 -6.94 2.15
C THR A 128 1.50 -7.63 3.11
N TRP A 129 1.69 -8.91 3.38
CA TRP A 129 0.92 -9.64 4.39
C TRP A 129 1.83 -10.38 5.35
N PHE A 130 1.38 -10.49 6.59
CA PHE A 130 2.23 -10.96 7.68
C PHE A 130 1.41 -11.45 8.87
N PRO A 131 1.96 -12.38 9.67
CA PRO A 131 1.44 -12.69 11.00
C PRO A 131 1.76 -11.55 11.98
N GLN A 132 0.76 -11.11 12.72
CA GLN A 132 0.87 -10.21 13.87
C GLN A 132 0.25 -10.90 15.10
N GLU A 133 1.08 -11.35 16.04
CA GLU A 133 0.64 -12.14 17.20
C GLU A 133 -0.24 -13.34 16.76
N SER A 134 -1.52 -13.36 17.15
CA SER A 134 -2.50 -14.40 16.78
C SER A 134 -3.31 -14.09 15.52
N ALA A 135 -3.02 -13.00 14.80
CA ALA A 135 -3.79 -12.54 13.65
C ALA A 135 -2.97 -12.49 12.36
N LYS A 136 -3.62 -12.69 11.22
CA LYS A 136 -3.06 -12.33 9.90
C LYS A 136 -3.47 -10.91 9.53
N ARG A 137 -2.54 -10.17 8.92
CA ARG A 137 -2.71 -8.77 8.54
C ARG A 137 -2.20 -8.52 7.14
N VAL A 138 -2.65 -7.40 6.57
CA VAL A 138 -2.16 -6.87 5.30
C VAL A 138 -1.83 -5.39 5.46
N CYS A 139 -0.92 -4.90 4.64
CA CYS A 139 -0.72 -3.48 4.39
C CYS A 139 -0.61 -3.26 2.88
N LEU A 140 -1.27 -2.21 2.39
CA LEU A 140 -1.21 -1.80 1.00
C LEU A 140 -0.37 -0.55 0.83
N GLY A 141 0.28 -0.43 -0.32
CA GLY A 141 1.12 0.71 -0.66
C GLY A 141 1.10 0.97 -2.16
N SER A 142 1.56 2.17 -2.53
CA SER A 142 1.62 2.60 -3.92
C SER A 142 2.85 3.45 -4.16
N ASN A 143 3.40 3.34 -5.36
CA ASN A 143 4.47 4.21 -5.77
C ASN A 143 3.97 5.65 -6.00
N LEU A 144 4.93 6.57 -6.06
CA LEU A 144 4.67 8.00 -6.27
C LEU A 144 4.88 8.45 -7.71
N ASP A 145 5.14 7.56 -8.66
CA ASP A 145 5.63 7.95 -10.00
C ASP A 145 4.72 8.89 -10.80
N ARG A 146 3.43 8.96 -10.44
CA ARG A 146 2.46 9.84 -11.09
C ARG A 146 1.60 10.61 -10.09
N PRO A 147 1.24 11.87 -10.40
CA PRO A 147 1.76 12.70 -11.50
C PRO A 147 3.14 13.29 -11.17
N LYS A 148 3.86 13.71 -12.22
CA LYS A 148 5.18 14.36 -12.12
C LYS A 148 5.06 15.74 -11.44
N GLY A 149 6.09 16.18 -10.72
CA GLY A 149 6.22 17.56 -10.25
C GLY A 149 6.77 17.72 -8.83
N PRO A 150 6.86 18.96 -8.32
CA PRO A 150 7.40 19.27 -6.99
C PRO A 150 6.70 18.55 -5.84
N ARG A 151 5.37 18.37 -5.91
CA ARG A 151 4.60 17.65 -4.87
C ARG A 151 5.01 16.18 -4.74
N LYS A 152 5.38 15.54 -5.85
CA LYS A 152 5.89 14.15 -5.86
C LYS A 152 7.19 14.05 -5.07
N GLU A 153 8.10 14.99 -5.30
CA GLU A 153 9.39 15.02 -4.62
C GLU A 153 9.24 15.35 -3.13
N ALA A 154 8.34 16.29 -2.79
CA ALA A 154 8.01 16.58 -1.40
C ALA A 154 7.45 15.34 -0.67
N ALA A 155 6.52 14.61 -1.30
CA ALA A 155 5.97 13.37 -0.75
C ALA A 155 7.05 12.29 -0.57
N ARG A 156 7.94 12.15 -1.54
CA ARG A 156 9.09 11.24 -1.46
C ARG A 156 10.02 11.60 -0.30
N ILE A 157 10.36 12.88 -0.15
CA ILE A 157 11.25 13.36 0.92
C ILE A 157 10.66 12.99 2.28
N LYS A 158 9.37 13.22 2.49
CA LYS A 158 8.71 12.86 3.76
C LYS A 158 8.67 11.36 4.02
N ARG A 159 8.35 10.56 2.99
CA ARG A 159 8.47 9.09 3.07
C ARG A 159 9.90 8.66 3.41
N PHE A 160 10.89 9.30 2.82
CA PHE A 160 12.30 9.05 3.13
C PHE A 160 12.64 9.45 4.57
N ASP A 161 12.16 10.60 5.04
CA ASP A 161 12.42 11.07 6.39
C ASP A 161 11.77 10.14 7.44
N MET A 162 10.61 9.53 7.14
CA MET A 162 10.04 8.43 7.94
C MET A 162 10.96 7.20 7.96
N LEU A 163 11.45 6.76 6.80
CA LEU A 163 12.41 5.64 6.71
C LEU A 163 13.69 5.93 7.50
N LEU A 164 14.21 7.16 7.43
CA LEU A 164 15.40 7.60 8.16
C LEU A 164 15.17 7.56 9.67
N LYS A 165 14.03 8.11 10.12
CA LYS A 165 13.65 8.11 11.54
C LYS A 165 13.55 6.70 12.12
N ASP A 166 13.04 5.75 11.33
CA ASP A 166 12.86 4.36 11.75
C ASP A 166 14.10 3.46 11.49
N GLY A 167 15.22 4.05 11.07
CA GLY A 167 16.47 3.32 10.82
C GLY A 167 16.45 2.41 9.58
N LEU A 168 15.49 2.62 8.69
CA LEU A 168 15.35 1.90 7.41
C LEU A 168 16.10 2.61 6.27
N ALA A 169 16.49 3.87 6.44
CA ALA A 169 17.34 4.62 5.52
C ALA A 169 18.50 5.30 6.26
N LYS A 170 19.55 5.68 5.53
CA LYS A 170 20.66 6.50 6.03
C LYS A 170 20.64 7.87 5.37
N ALA A 171 21.09 8.92 6.07
CA ALA A 171 20.98 10.30 5.60
C ALA A 171 21.65 10.54 4.23
N ASP A 172 22.78 9.88 3.96
CA ASP A 172 23.53 9.93 2.70
C ASP A 172 22.81 9.22 1.53
N GLU A 173 21.76 8.45 1.80
CA GLU A 173 20.98 7.73 0.79
C GLU A 173 19.82 8.57 0.21
N LYS A 174 19.62 9.80 0.70
CA LYS A 174 18.47 10.66 0.33
C LYS A 174 18.36 10.94 -1.17
N GLN A 175 19.51 10.98 -1.85
CA GLN A 175 19.65 11.20 -3.29
C GLN A 175 20.25 9.99 -4.03
N LYS A 176 20.37 8.85 -3.36
CA LYS A 176 20.99 7.65 -3.92
C LYS A 176 20.01 6.87 -4.79
N ARG A 177 20.50 6.39 -5.93
CA ARG A 177 19.82 5.46 -6.85
C ARG A 177 20.62 4.18 -6.91
N TYR A 178 20.02 3.06 -6.53
CA TYR A 178 20.74 1.78 -6.52
C TYR A 178 20.80 1.09 -7.88
N THR A 179 19.99 1.51 -8.86
CA THR A 179 19.99 0.95 -10.22
C THR A 179 20.86 1.77 -11.21
N GLY A 180 21.65 2.74 -10.74
CA GLY A 180 22.37 3.70 -11.59
C GLY A 180 21.51 4.86 -12.12
N ASP A 181 22.02 5.55 -13.15
CA ASP A 181 21.34 6.71 -13.76
C ASP A 181 20.01 6.29 -14.39
N GLY A 182 18.91 6.93 -13.95
CA GLY A 182 17.54 6.60 -14.36
C GLY A 182 16.72 5.82 -13.32
N GLY A 183 17.36 5.28 -12.27
CA GLY A 183 16.69 4.61 -11.16
C GLY A 183 15.79 5.50 -10.31
N GLN A 184 14.84 4.94 -9.56
CA GLN A 184 14.08 5.74 -8.59
C GLN A 184 14.94 6.06 -7.36
N LEU A 185 14.59 7.15 -6.67
CA LEU A 185 15.10 7.46 -5.34
C LEU A 185 14.32 6.70 -4.27
N ILE A 186 14.96 6.42 -3.13
CA ILE A 186 14.27 5.85 -1.95
C ILE A 186 13.12 6.76 -1.53
N GLY A 187 11.99 6.15 -1.17
CA GLY A 187 10.75 6.81 -0.80
C GLY A 187 9.70 6.83 -1.92
N HIS A 188 10.06 6.58 -3.17
CA HIS A 188 9.08 6.48 -4.26
C HIS A 188 8.39 5.12 -4.35
N CYS A 189 8.99 4.07 -3.80
CA CYS A 189 8.59 2.69 -4.02
C CYS A 189 7.22 2.37 -3.39
N ALA A 190 6.52 1.38 -3.97
CA ALA A 190 5.20 0.97 -3.48
C ALA A 190 5.28 0.29 -2.09
N GLU A 191 6.42 -0.33 -1.80
CA GLU A 191 6.74 -1.02 -0.55
C GLU A 191 7.04 -0.05 0.60
N THR A 192 7.30 1.24 0.34
CA THR A 192 7.78 2.16 1.39
C THR A 192 6.82 2.24 2.57
N PHE A 193 5.52 2.44 2.32
CA PHE A 193 4.52 2.47 3.38
C PHE A 193 4.35 1.13 4.08
N PRO A 194 4.18 0.00 3.36
CA PRO A 194 4.14 -1.32 3.98
C PRO A 194 5.34 -1.65 4.86
N MET A 195 6.56 -1.25 4.47
CA MET A 195 7.74 -1.42 5.32
C MET A 195 7.66 -0.60 6.61
N LEU A 196 7.28 0.68 6.52
CA LEU A 196 7.07 1.54 7.71
C LEU A 196 5.97 0.97 8.61
N PHE A 197 4.91 0.43 8.03
CA PHE A 197 3.81 -0.19 8.76
C PHE A 197 4.28 -1.43 9.52
N VAL A 198 4.97 -2.36 8.85
CA VAL A 198 5.56 -3.55 9.51
C VAL A 198 6.54 -3.13 10.61
N LYS A 199 7.38 -2.13 10.36
CA LYS A 199 8.35 -1.63 11.34
C LYS A 199 7.67 -1.05 12.58
N SER A 200 6.56 -0.33 12.42
CA SER A 200 5.80 0.26 13.55
C SER A 200 5.27 -0.78 14.52
N LEU A 201 5.07 -2.02 14.06
CA LEU A 201 4.56 -3.11 14.89
C LEU A 201 5.64 -3.79 15.74
N GLY A 202 6.92 -3.52 15.47
CA GLY A 202 8.05 -4.01 16.26
C GLY A 202 8.04 -5.54 16.43
N ASN A 203 8.12 -5.99 17.69
CA ASN A 203 8.17 -7.41 18.04
C ASN A 203 6.82 -8.15 17.86
N LYS A 204 5.75 -7.46 17.49
CA LYS A 204 4.44 -8.09 17.24
C LYS A 204 4.38 -8.85 15.92
N VAL A 205 5.38 -8.68 15.04
CA VAL A 205 5.42 -9.29 13.69
C VAL A 205 6.48 -10.38 13.62
N THR A 206 6.13 -11.50 12.99
CA THR A 206 7.10 -12.55 12.66
C THR A 206 7.75 -12.28 11.30
N LEU A 207 8.90 -11.59 11.30
CA LEU A 207 9.54 -11.07 10.08
C LEU A 207 9.85 -12.13 9.00
N LYS A 208 10.18 -13.36 9.39
CA LYS A 208 10.44 -14.47 8.44
C LYS A 208 9.22 -14.88 7.61
N ASP A 209 8.03 -14.55 8.11
CA ASP A 209 6.74 -14.90 7.51
C ASP A 209 6.08 -13.70 6.82
N VAL A 210 6.75 -12.54 6.80
CA VAL A 210 6.34 -11.38 6.01
C VAL A 210 6.54 -11.71 4.54
N LYS A 211 5.49 -11.51 3.75
CA LYS A 211 5.48 -11.72 2.30
C LYS A 211 4.87 -10.51 1.61
N GLY A 212 5.11 -10.38 0.31
CA GLY A 212 4.46 -9.34 -0.45
C GLY A 212 4.56 -9.54 -1.95
N VAL A 213 3.77 -8.78 -2.70
CA VAL A 213 3.92 -8.69 -4.15
C VAL A 213 3.56 -7.30 -4.65
N ALA A 214 4.34 -6.82 -5.60
CA ALA A 214 4.05 -5.61 -6.35
C ALA A 214 3.34 -5.95 -7.67
N VAL A 215 2.33 -5.15 -8.03
CA VAL A 215 1.48 -5.34 -9.20
C VAL A 215 1.49 -4.07 -10.05
N LYS A 216 1.59 -4.24 -11.36
CA LYS A 216 1.50 -3.19 -12.39
C LYS A 216 0.02 -2.94 -12.73
N PRO A 217 -0.63 -1.89 -12.20
CA PRO A 217 -2.08 -1.71 -12.34
C PRO A 217 -2.54 -1.51 -13.78
N PHE A 218 -1.71 -0.87 -14.61
CA PHE A 218 -2.01 -0.63 -16.01
C PHE A 218 -2.20 -1.95 -16.78
N GLU A 219 -1.34 -2.92 -16.53
CA GLU A 219 -1.38 -4.25 -17.17
C GLU A 219 -2.44 -5.13 -16.50
N ALA A 220 -2.45 -5.20 -15.17
CA ALA A 220 -3.36 -6.07 -14.42
C ALA A 220 -4.83 -5.69 -14.55
N LEU A 221 -5.12 -4.47 -14.97
CA LEU A 221 -6.47 -4.00 -15.23
C LEU A 221 -6.75 -3.70 -16.70
N ALA A 222 -5.86 -4.11 -17.61
CA ALA A 222 -6.04 -3.90 -19.05
C ALA A 222 -7.33 -4.54 -19.58
N ASP A 223 -7.86 -3.97 -20.65
CA ASP A 223 -9.01 -4.54 -21.37
C ASP A 223 -8.57 -5.82 -22.08
N GLY A 224 -9.35 -6.90 -21.95
CA GLY A 224 -9.05 -8.21 -22.54
C GLY A 224 -8.25 -9.16 -21.64
N LEU A 225 -7.72 -8.72 -20.48
CA LEU A 225 -7.17 -9.65 -19.50
C LEU A 225 -8.29 -10.47 -18.86
N ALA A 226 -8.28 -11.79 -19.11
CA ALA A 226 -9.20 -12.74 -18.50
C ALA A 226 -8.90 -12.90 -17.01
N ASP A 227 -9.96 -12.98 -16.20
CA ASP A 227 -9.92 -13.23 -14.75
C ASP A 227 -8.83 -12.44 -13.99
N LYS A 228 -8.98 -11.11 -13.96
CA LYS A 228 -8.05 -10.16 -13.33
C LYS A 228 -7.77 -10.45 -11.84
N PHE A 229 -8.61 -11.24 -11.17
CA PHE A 229 -8.48 -11.56 -9.75
C PHE A 229 -7.77 -12.90 -9.50
N ALA A 230 -7.47 -13.69 -10.54
CA ALA A 230 -6.71 -14.91 -10.43
C ALA A 230 -5.20 -14.64 -10.46
N VAL A 231 -4.46 -15.34 -9.60
CA VAL A 231 -2.98 -15.26 -9.60
C VAL A 231 -2.45 -15.69 -10.97
N PRO A 232 -1.53 -14.91 -11.59
CA PRO A 232 -0.97 -15.26 -12.88
C PRO A 232 -0.29 -16.63 -12.85
N ASN A 233 -0.69 -17.53 -13.74
CA ASN A 233 -0.27 -18.94 -13.72
C ASN A 233 0.82 -19.28 -14.75
N THR A 234 1.29 -18.32 -15.54
CA THR A 234 2.40 -18.48 -16.49
C THR A 234 3.50 -17.46 -16.20
N ASP A 235 4.74 -17.79 -16.53
CA ASP A 235 5.88 -16.88 -16.35
C ASP A 235 5.71 -15.59 -17.13
N THR A 236 5.17 -15.67 -18.36
CA THR A 236 4.86 -14.51 -19.19
C THR A 236 3.86 -13.59 -18.48
N LEU A 237 2.75 -14.13 -17.95
CA LEU A 237 1.78 -13.30 -17.23
C LEU A 237 2.35 -12.77 -15.91
N ARG A 238 3.12 -13.58 -15.15
CA ARG A 238 3.76 -13.12 -13.91
C ARG A 238 4.69 -11.94 -14.15
N THR A 239 5.60 -12.04 -15.10
CA THR A 239 6.56 -10.96 -15.42
C THR A 239 5.88 -9.73 -16.05
N THR A 240 4.76 -9.93 -16.75
CA THR A 240 3.95 -8.83 -17.32
C THR A 240 3.18 -8.07 -16.24
N LEU A 241 2.61 -8.77 -15.27
CA LEU A 241 1.65 -8.20 -14.32
C LEU A 241 2.27 -7.82 -12.97
N LEU A 242 3.37 -8.47 -12.60
CA LEU A 242 4.01 -8.36 -11.29
C LEU A 242 5.43 -7.80 -11.44
N GLU A 243 5.99 -7.38 -10.30
CA GLU A 243 7.38 -6.93 -10.22
C GLU A 243 8.02 -7.44 -8.93
N ASP A 244 9.26 -7.91 -9.03
CA ASP A 244 10.09 -8.18 -7.85
C ASP A 244 10.43 -6.85 -7.16
N PRO A 245 10.88 -6.85 -5.88
CA PRO A 245 11.33 -5.62 -5.24
C PRO A 245 12.37 -4.90 -6.09
N CYS A 246 12.19 -3.60 -6.31
CA CYS A 246 13.22 -2.81 -7.00
C CYS A 246 14.50 -2.74 -6.16
N ASP A 247 15.63 -2.35 -6.73
CA ASP A 247 16.92 -2.43 -6.01
C ASP A 247 16.97 -1.55 -4.75
N ASN A 248 16.22 -0.44 -4.71
CA ASN A 248 16.06 0.34 -3.49
C ASN A 248 15.38 -0.50 -2.40
N CYS A 249 14.30 -1.21 -2.74
CA CYS A 249 13.58 -2.07 -1.80
C CYS A 249 14.40 -3.31 -1.40
N LYS A 250 15.21 -3.88 -2.30
CA LYS A 250 16.17 -4.95 -1.95
C LYS A 250 17.18 -4.50 -0.90
N VAL A 251 17.50 -3.21 -0.84
CA VAL A 251 18.41 -2.64 0.15
C VAL A 251 17.70 -2.27 1.46
N VAL A 252 16.46 -1.77 1.38
CA VAL A 252 15.70 -1.29 2.54
C VAL A 252 15.02 -2.43 3.29
N LEU A 253 14.42 -3.41 2.60
CA LEU A 253 13.70 -4.53 3.21
C LEU A 253 14.54 -5.28 4.27
N PRO A 254 15.82 -5.63 4.02
CA PRO A 254 16.66 -6.29 5.03
C PRO A 254 16.84 -5.52 6.34
N ARG A 255 16.61 -4.20 6.33
CA ARG A 255 16.74 -3.33 7.51
C ARG A 255 15.53 -3.40 8.44
N LEU A 256 14.44 -4.05 8.03
CA LEU A 256 13.35 -4.38 8.93
C LEU A 256 13.82 -5.31 10.07
N GLY A 257 14.75 -6.22 9.77
CA GLY A 257 15.39 -7.09 10.75
C GLY A 257 16.07 -8.29 10.10
N THR A 258 16.92 -8.99 10.88
CA THR A 258 17.82 -10.05 10.39
C THR A 258 17.13 -11.28 9.80
N ASN A 259 15.85 -11.49 10.08
CA ASN A 259 15.11 -12.68 9.68
C ASN A 259 14.16 -12.46 8.51
N ILE A 260 14.16 -11.28 7.88
CA ILE A 260 13.33 -11.07 6.69
C ILE A 260 13.87 -11.85 5.50
N ASN A 261 12.99 -12.58 4.80
CA ASN A 261 13.36 -13.36 3.64
C ASN A 261 12.94 -12.63 2.35
N LEU A 262 13.90 -12.12 1.58
CA LEU A 262 13.60 -11.42 0.32
C LEU A 262 12.90 -12.32 -0.71
N ASN A 263 13.09 -13.65 -0.65
CA ASN A 263 12.38 -14.56 -1.55
C ASN A 263 10.86 -14.54 -1.32
N ASN A 264 10.40 -14.18 -0.12
CA ASN A 264 8.96 -14.04 0.17
C ASN A 264 8.30 -12.88 -0.60
N PHE A 265 9.09 -12.05 -1.27
CA PHE A 265 8.62 -10.95 -2.13
C PHE A 265 8.79 -11.26 -3.62
N SER A 266 9.29 -12.45 -3.97
CA SER A 266 9.45 -12.83 -5.37
C SER A 266 8.11 -13.09 -6.03
N ILE A 267 7.97 -12.66 -7.28
CA ILE A 267 6.78 -12.90 -8.11
C ILE A 267 6.48 -14.40 -8.33
N TYR A 268 7.43 -15.28 -8.06
CA TYR A 268 7.27 -16.74 -8.19
C TYR A 268 6.83 -17.43 -6.89
N ASN A 269 6.77 -16.71 -5.77
CA ASN A 269 6.40 -17.25 -4.45
C ASN A 269 4.99 -16.82 -4.00
N LEU A 270 4.14 -16.45 -4.97
CA LEU A 270 2.69 -16.24 -4.82
C LEU A 270 1.91 -17.55 -4.95
#